data_AF-A0A950DKI0-F1
#
_entry.id   AF-A0A950DKI0-F1
#
_cell.length_a   1.000
_cell.length_b   1.000
_cell.length_c   1.000
_cell.angle_alpha   90.00
_cell.angle_beta   90.00
_cell.angle_gamma   90.00
#
_symmetry.space_group_name_H-M   'P 1'
#
loop_
_entity.id
_entity.type
_entity.pdbx_description
1 polymer ?
#
loop_
_entity_poly.entity_id
_entity_poly.type
_entity_poly.pdbx_seq_one_letter_code
_entity_poly.pdbx_strand_id
1 'polypeptide(L)'
;MRALWPVNDHIQAEYESLRALALADVELCGPSAIRFAQQGLAGLIAWRRTEPAFSVSLIGARRPPWTPYADPRLDALAAVYQFMLELAPEQIAAEVGR
;
A
#
# COMPACT_ATOMS: atom_id res chain seq x y z
N MET A 1 -9.24 0.61 23.83
CA MET A 1 -10.02 -0.54 23.35
C MET A 1 -9.12 -1.76 23.26
N ARG A 2 -9.51 -2.89 23.85
CA ARG A 2 -8.76 -4.17 23.75
C ARG A 2 -9.17 -4.86 22.45
N ALA A 3 -8.22 -5.23 21.60
CA ALA A 3 -8.46 -6.13 20.48
C ALA A 3 -8.91 -7.48 21.05
N LEU A 4 -10.08 -7.95 20.63
CA LEU A 4 -10.68 -9.19 21.15
C LEU A 4 -9.99 -10.45 20.60
N TRP A 5 -9.09 -10.34 19.63
CA TRP A 5 -8.46 -11.47 18.95
C TRP A 5 -7.16 -11.05 18.24
N PRO A 6 -6.15 -11.93 18.05
CA PRO A 6 -5.04 -11.61 17.16
C PRO A 6 -5.55 -11.41 15.73
N VAL A 7 -5.28 -10.24 15.18
CA VAL A 7 -5.62 -9.89 13.79
C VAL A 7 -4.62 -10.59 12.88
N ASN A 8 -4.91 -11.84 12.53
CA ASN A 8 -4.09 -12.62 11.60
C ASN A 8 -4.51 -12.42 10.13
N ASP A 9 -5.65 -11.76 9.88
CA ASP A 9 -6.14 -11.46 8.53
C ASP A 9 -6.26 -9.95 8.33
N HIS A 10 -5.69 -9.44 7.24
CA HIS A 10 -5.74 -8.03 6.86
C HIS A 10 -7.18 -7.50 6.72
N ILE A 11 -8.14 -8.32 6.27
CA ILE A 11 -9.55 -7.92 6.17
C ILE A 11 -10.13 -7.63 7.56
N GLN A 12 -9.74 -8.45 8.55
CA GLN A 12 -10.16 -8.26 9.93
C GLN A 12 -9.51 -7.00 10.53
N ALA A 13 -8.29 -6.66 10.12
CA ALA A 13 -7.63 -5.41 10.49
C ALA A 13 -8.42 -4.20 9.98
N GLU A 14 -8.76 -4.17 8.69
CA GLU A 14 -9.51 -3.06 8.08
C GLU A 14 -10.88 -2.89 8.76
N TYR A 15 -11.58 -3.99 9.05
CA TYR A 15 -12.85 -3.94 9.75
C TYR A 15 -12.73 -3.40 11.19
N GLU A 16 -11.78 -3.88 11.98
CA GLU A 16 -11.61 -3.41 13.37
C GLU A 16 -11.16 -1.95 13.44
N SER A 17 -10.37 -1.48 12.48
CA SER A 17 -10.04 -0.05 12.35
C SER A 17 -11.27 0.81 12.08
N LEU A 18 -12.13 0.40 11.13
CA LEU A 18 -13.38 1.10 10.86
C LEU A 18 -14.33 1.07 12.05
N ARG A 19 -14.44 -0.07 12.72
CA ARG A 19 -15.24 -0.23 13.94
C ARG A 19 -14.72 0.67 15.07
N ALA A 20 -13.41 0.78 15.26
CA ALA A 20 -12.83 1.66 16.27
C ALA A 20 -13.14 3.14 16.00
N LEU A 21 -13.05 3.58 14.73
CA LEU A 21 -13.41 4.94 14.33
C LEU A 21 -14.91 5.22 14.53
N ALA A 22 -15.79 4.30 14.11
CA ALA A 22 -17.23 4.43 14.30
C ALA A 22 -17.62 4.52 15.78
N LEU A 23 -17.01 3.69 16.62
CA LEU A 23 -17.26 3.71 18.07
C LEU A 23 -16.66 4.94 18.77
N ALA A 24 -15.64 5.57 18.17
CA ALA A 24 -15.08 6.83 18.64
C ALA A 24 -15.88 8.05 18.14
N ASP A 25 -16.96 7.84 17.38
CA ASP A 25 -17.75 8.89 16.71
C ASP A 25 -16.88 9.79 15.80
N VAL A 26 -15.84 9.18 15.20
CA VAL A 26 -14.93 9.82 14.25
C VAL A 26 -15.37 9.48 12.84
N GLU A 27 -15.24 10.45 11.93
CA GLU A 27 -15.55 10.26 10.52
C GLU A 27 -14.75 9.09 9.93
N LEU A 28 -15.44 8.18 9.24
CA LEU A 28 -14.84 7.03 8.58
C LEU A 28 -14.11 7.50 7.32
N CYS A 29 -12.78 7.43 7.32
CA CYS A 29 -11.95 7.90 6.22
C CYS A 29 -11.05 6.79 5.64
N GLY A 30 -10.59 7.01 4.41
CA GLY A 30 -9.69 6.10 3.70
C GLY A 30 -10.37 5.12 2.74
N PRO A 31 -9.59 4.32 1.99
CA PRO A 31 -10.10 3.47 0.92
C PRO A 31 -11.05 2.39 1.43
N SER A 32 -10.78 1.81 2.60
CA SER A 32 -11.66 0.82 3.24
C SER A 32 -13.00 1.43 3.64
N ALA A 33 -13.02 2.68 4.12
CA ALA A 33 -14.26 3.39 4.46
C ALA A 33 -15.13 3.66 3.23
N ILE A 34 -14.53 4.12 2.12
CA ILE A 34 -15.23 4.35 0.86
C ILE A 34 -15.86 3.05 0.34
N ARG A 35 -15.09 1.95 0.35
CA ARG A 35 -15.61 0.64 -0.08
C ARG A 35 -16.74 0.15 0.84
N PHE A 36 -16.55 0.28 2.14
CA PHE A 36 -17.58 -0.09 3.11
C PHE A 36 -18.87 0.72 2.88
N ALA A 37 -18.77 2.01 2.60
CA ALA A 37 -19.93 2.83 2.27
C ALA A 37 -20.63 2.41 0.96
N GLN A 38 -19.88 1.96 -0.04
CA GLN A 38 -20.42 1.57 -1.35
C GLN A 38 -20.96 0.14 -1.40
N GLN A 39 -20.33 -0.79 -0.69
CA GLN A 39 -20.54 -2.24 -0.86
C GLN A 39 -20.70 -2.99 0.47
N GLY A 40 -20.68 -2.28 1.60
CA GLY A 40 -20.78 -2.87 2.94
C GLY A 40 -19.61 -3.79 3.28
N LEU A 41 -19.84 -4.69 4.25
CA LEU A 41 -18.86 -5.69 4.68
C LEU A 41 -18.47 -6.65 3.54
N ALA A 42 -19.39 -6.93 2.62
CA ALA A 42 -19.11 -7.78 1.46
C ALA A 42 -18.03 -7.17 0.55
N GLY A 43 -18.02 -5.85 0.38
CA GLY A 43 -16.96 -5.16 -0.37
C GLY A 43 -15.59 -5.21 0.29
N LEU A 44 -15.54 -5.22 1.63
CA LEU A 44 -14.28 -5.43 2.36
C LEU A 44 -13.77 -6.87 2.17
N ILE A 45 -14.64 -7.87 2.27
CA ILE A 45 -14.26 -9.29 2.15
C ILE A 45 -13.90 -9.66 0.70
N ALA A 46 -14.64 -9.15 -0.28
CA ALA A 46 -14.43 -9.43 -1.70
C ALA A 46 -13.16 -8.80 -2.25
N TRP A 47 -12.65 -7.73 -1.63
CA TRP A 47 -11.36 -7.10 -1.95
C TRP A 47 -10.18 -7.91 -1.41
N ARG A 48 -10.20 -9.24 -1.58
CA ARG A 48 -9.00 -10.06 -1.41
C ARG A 48 -8.05 -9.73 -2.53
N ARG A 49 -7.09 -8.84 -2.24
CA ARG A 49 -5.78 -8.84 -2.90
C ARG A 49 -5.86 -8.74 -4.43
N THR A 50 -6.49 -7.69 -4.95
CA THR A 50 -6.04 -7.24 -6.28
C THR A 50 -4.55 -6.89 -6.14
N GLU A 51 -3.73 -7.41 -7.08
CA GLU A 51 -2.32 -7.06 -7.28
C GLU A 51 -2.09 -5.60 -6.88
N PRO A 52 -1.11 -5.27 -6.03
CA PRO A 52 -0.95 -3.89 -5.62
C PRO A 52 -0.75 -3.05 -6.89
N ALA A 53 -1.68 -2.11 -7.11
CA ALA A 53 -1.66 -1.21 -8.26
C ALA A 53 -0.60 -0.11 -8.06
N PHE A 54 0.62 -0.49 -7.69
CA PHE A 54 1.75 0.41 -7.69
C PHE A 54 2.16 0.63 -9.14
N SER A 55 1.59 1.67 -9.76
CA SER A 55 2.10 2.19 -11.02
C SER A 55 3.18 3.23 -10.72
N VAL A 56 4.43 2.91 -11.03
CA VAL A 56 5.54 3.89 -11.00
C VAL A 56 5.71 4.46 -12.41
N SER A 57 5.79 5.78 -12.53
CA SER A 57 6.14 6.45 -13.79
C SER A 57 7.42 7.27 -13.61
N LEU A 58 8.41 7.04 -14.48
CA LEU A 58 9.68 7.75 -14.47
C LEU A 58 9.67 8.84 -15.53
N ILE A 59 9.75 10.09 -15.11
CA ILE A 59 9.90 11.23 -16.02
C ILE A 59 11.38 11.63 -16.02
N GLY A 60 12.15 11.08 -16.96
CA GLY A 60 13.54 11.46 -17.20
C GLY A 60 13.67 12.50 -18.31
N ALA A 61 14.57 13.47 -18.15
CA ALA A 61 15.00 14.29 -19.29
C ALA A 61 15.69 13.40 -20.35
N ARG A 62 15.33 13.59 -21.62
CA ARG A 62 15.91 12.83 -22.75
C ARG A 62 17.43 12.99 -22.76
N ARG A 63 18.16 11.87 -22.62
CA ARG A 63 19.62 11.90 -22.64
C ARG A 63 20.12 12.30 -24.03
N PRO A 64 21.12 13.20 -24.14
CA PRO A 64 21.74 13.51 -25.42
C PRO A 64 22.39 12.27 -26.05
N PRO A 65 22.35 12.10 -27.38
CA PRO A 65 22.81 10.88 -28.05
C PRO A 65 24.33 10.69 -28.08
N TRP A 66 25.12 11.70 -27.69
CA TRP A 66 26.58 11.67 -27.80
C TRP A 66 27.28 10.98 -26.62
N THR A 67 26.54 10.54 -25.61
CA THR A 67 27.12 9.93 -24.41
C THR A 67 27.21 8.40 -24.59
N PRO A 68 28.43 7.81 -24.68
CA PRO A 68 28.63 6.40 -25.07
C PRO A 68 28.41 5.40 -23.94
N TYR A 69 28.24 5.86 -22.70
CA TYR A 69 28.09 5.01 -21.50
C TYR A 69 26.63 4.64 -21.26
N ALA A 70 26.39 3.48 -20.61
CA ALA A 70 25.08 3.13 -20.06
C ALA A 70 24.57 4.23 -19.10
N ASP A 71 23.25 4.36 -18.94
CA ASP A 71 22.66 5.35 -18.03
C ASP A 71 22.67 4.79 -16.60
N PRO A 72 23.53 5.30 -15.68
CA PRO A 72 23.63 4.78 -14.32
C PRO A 72 22.33 4.94 -13.51
N ARG A 73 21.39 5.78 -13.99
CA ARG A 73 20.07 5.94 -13.36
C ARG A 73 19.19 4.72 -13.55
N LEU A 74 19.36 3.97 -14.64
CA LEU A 74 18.61 2.73 -14.87
C LEU A 74 19.05 1.64 -13.90
N ASP A 75 20.35 1.54 -13.62
CA ASP A 75 20.87 0.56 -12.65
C ASP A 75 20.40 0.87 -11.22
N ALA A 76 20.45 2.16 -10.84
CA ALA A 76 19.91 2.61 -9.55
C ALA A 76 18.40 2.36 -9.44
N LEU A 77 17.65 2.56 -10.53
CA LEU A 77 16.21 2.29 -10.56
C LEU A 77 15.90 0.80 -10.44
N ALA A 78 16.61 -0.05 -11.17
CA ALA A 78 16.44 -1.50 -11.10
C ALA A 78 16.72 -2.00 -9.68
N ALA A 79 17.78 -1.50 -9.03
CA ALA A 79 18.11 -1.83 -7.65
C ALA A 79 17.01 -1.40 -6.65
N VAL A 80 16.47 -0.17 -6.78
CA VAL A 80 15.39 0.30 -5.91
C VAL A 80 14.10 -0.48 -6.13
N TYR A 81 13.75 -0.77 -7.40
CA TYR A 81 12.55 -1.53 -7.71
C TYR A 81 12.65 -2.98 -7.21
N GLN A 82 13.81 -3.62 -7.40
CA GLN A 82 14.08 -4.94 -6.85
C GLN A 82 13.99 -4.94 -5.31
N PHE A 83 14.55 -3.93 -4.65
CA PHE A 83 14.41 -3.76 -3.20
C PHE A 83 12.94 -3.63 -2.76
N MET A 84 12.12 -2.86 -3.49
CA MET A 84 10.69 -2.73 -3.21
C MET A 84 9.91 -4.04 -3.42
N LEU A 85 10.31 -4.88 -4.37
CA LEU A 85 9.70 -6.19 -4.60
C LEU A 85 10.12 -7.23 -3.55
N GLU A 86 11.35 -7.15 -3.05
CA GLU A 86 11.90 -8.06 -2.03
C GLU A 86 11.41 -7.74 -0.62
N LEU A 87 11.01 -6.49 -0.37
CA LEU A 87 10.33 -6.09 0.86
C LEU A 87 8.95 -6.77 0.95
N ALA A 88 8.79 -7.65 1.94
CA ALA A 88 7.48 -8.12 2.31
C ALA A 88 6.62 -6.93 2.78
N PRO A 89 5.30 -6.90 2.52
CA PRO A 89 4.43 -5.78 2.89
C PRO A 89 4.47 -5.45 4.40
N GLU A 90 4.86 -6.40 5.24
CA GLU A 90 5.03 -6.24 6.68
C GLU A 90 6.25 -5.37 7.07
N GLN A 91 7.28 -5.31 6.22
CA GLN A 91 8.52 -4.58 6.50
C GLN A 91 8.42 -3.10 6.11
N ILE A 92 7.62 -2.78 5.08
CA ILE A 92 7.37 -1.39 4.64
C ILE A 92 6.61 -0.59 5.70
N ALA A 93 5.68 -1.23 6.42
CA ALA A 93 4.93 -0.59 7.52
C ALA A 93 5.81 -0.24 8.74
N ALA A 94 6.94 -0.94 8.93
CA ALA A 94 7.85 -0.72 10.06
C ALA A 94 8.83 0.44 9.87
N GLU A 95 9.12 0.84 8.63
CA GLU A 95 10.06 1.94 8.34
C GLU A 95 9.38 3.31 8.20
N VAL A 96 8.12 3.38 7.76
CA VAL A 96 7.38 4.66 7.63
C VAL A 96 6.93 5.24 8.99
N GLY A 97 6.99 4.43 10.05
CA GLY A 97 6.65 4.82 11.42
C GLY A 97 7.83 5.33 12.28
N ARG A 98 8.99 5.65 11.69
CA ARG A 98 10.16 6.19 12.40
C ARG A 98 10.54 7.60 11.96
#